data_AF-A0A956P371-F1
#
_entry.id   AF-A0A956P371-F1
#
_cell.length_a   1.000
_cell.length_b   1.000
_cell.length_c   1.000
_cell.angle_alpha   90.00
_cell.angle_beta   90.00
_cell.angle_gamma   90.00
#
_symmetry.space_group_name_H-M   'P 1'
#
loop_
_entity.id
_entity.type
_entity.pdbx_description
1 polymer ?
#
loop_
_entity_poly.entity_id
_entity_poly.type
_entity_poly.pdbx_seq_one_letter_code
_entity_poly.pdbx_strand_id
1 'polypeptide(L)'
;MTNDGFILTNRHVAANWRAPYSFDPNAVGVLLQQGQIALDEQGQPILVRPPSRWIPSETKQTGPKDEFDVFRGRQEYMMVRFRKNTTPLEATSQRVSDQHDVALIKVSAPASLPKVELYDSYDMTKVGDQVTVMGYPGVSSVVIAVLRSRDMFNREAQQRVVPDPTVSVGNIGKILRAADGPVSESQLEFSSGDTYQLTINSTGGGNSGGPMFDASGRVIGIYFAGRRTDAQISFALPIRYGLELMSVAPNSN
;
A
#
# COMPACT_ATOMS: atom_id res chain seq x y z
N MET A 1 4.91 -2.57 13.50
CA MET A 1 3.73 -2.58 14.40
C MET A 1 4.20 -2.27 15.81
N THR A 2 3.40 -1.55 16.60
CA THR A 2 3.61 -1.29 18.03
C THR A 2 2.75 -2.19 18.92
N ASN A 3 3.07 -2.29 20.20
CA ASN A 3 2.36 -3.18 21.15
C ASN A 3 0.88 -2.79 21.34
N ASP A 4 0.58 -1.50 21.23
CA ASP A 4 -0.75 -0.92 21.31
C ASP A 4 -1.52 -0.98 19.99
N GLY A 5 -0.95 -1.56 18.92
CA GLY A 5 -1.66 -1.93 17.70
C GLY A 5 -1.62 -0.92 16.56
N PHE A 6 -0.68 0.04 16.59
CA PHE A 6 -0.39 0.84 15.40
C PHE A 6 0.45 0.04 14.40
N ILE A 7 0.10 0.13 13.13
CA ILE A 7 0.77 -0.56 12.02
C ILE A 7 1.10 0.47 10.95
N LEU A 8 2.38 0.51 10.55
CA LEU A 8 2.83 1.23 9.37
C LEU A 8 2.66 0.34 8.14
N THR A 9 2.17 0.94 7.06
CA THR A 9 1.97 0.29 5.75
C THR A 9 2.10 1.35 4.65
N ASN A 10 1.97 0.95 3.39
CA ASN A 10 1.88 1.92 2.30
C ASN A 10 0.55 2.69 2.30
N ARG A 11 0.58 3.94 1.84
CA ARG A 11 -0.63 4.76 1.65
C ARG A 11 -1.56 4.12 0.63
N HIS A 12 -1.07 3.60 -0.49
CA HIS A 12 -1.90 2.95 -1.50
C HIS A 12 -2.64 1.71 -0.97
N VAL A 13 -2.17 1.11 0.13
CA VAL A 13 -2.86 -0.01 0.81
C VAL A 13 -3.94 0.49 1.77
N ALA A 14 -3.66 1.54 2.55
CA ALA A 14 -4.55 2.01 3.60
C ALA A 14 -5.52 3.14 3.18
N ALA A 15 -5.26 3.78 2.04
CA ALA A 15 -6.01 4.88 1.48
C ALA A 15 -5.90 4.84 -0.05
N ASN A 16 -6.40 3.76 -0.65
CA ASN A 16 -6.31 3.48 -2.09
C ASN A 16 -6.89 4.59 -2.99
N TRP A 17 -7.82 5.41 -2.48
CA TRP A 17 -8.33 6.60 -3.20
C TRP A 17 -7.30 7.73 -3.35
N ARG A 18 -6.17 7.66 -2.64
CA ARG A 18 -5.02 8.59 -2.73
C ARG A 18 -3.84 8.00 -3.50
N ALA A 19 -4.10 7.02 -4.36
CA ALA A 19 -3.14 6.37 -5.23
C ALA A 19 -3.71 6.22 -6.65
N PRO A 20 -2.86 6.04 -7.67
CA PRO A 20 -3.32 5.84 -9.03
C PRO A 20 -4.24 4.62 -9.13
N TYR A 21 -5.44 4.85 -9.67
CA TYR A 21 -6.38 3.79 -10.00
C TYR A 21 -6.12 3.29 -11.42
N SER A 22 -6.06 1.97 -11.58
CA SER A 22 -5.90 1.33 -12.88
C SER A 22 -7.26 0.84 -13.38
N PHE A 23 -7.72 1.42 -14.48
CA PHE A 23 -8.89 0.92 -15.20
C PHE A 23 -8.51 -0.23 -16.12
N ASP A 24 -9.49 -1.06 -16.46
CA ASP A 24 -9.35 -2.01 -17.58
C ASP A 24 -9.01 -1.21 -18.85
N PRO A 25 -7.91 -1.54 -19.57
CA PRO A 25 -7.52 -0.86 -20.80
C PRO A 25 -8.60 -0.86 -21.90
N ASN A 26 -9.51 -1.84 -21.85
CA ASN A 26 -10.62 -1.99 -22.78
C ASN A 26 -11.93 -1.39 -22.25
N ALA A 27 -11.95 -0.84 -21.04
CA ALA A 27 -13.13 -0.18 -20.53
C ALA A 27 -13.48 1.02 -21.40
N VAL A 28 -14.78 1.17 -21.65
CA VAL A 28 -15.36 2.31 -22.34
C VAL A 28 -16.49 2.85 -21.47
N GLY A 29 -16.49 4.16 -21.26
CA GLY A 29 -17.53 4.87 -20.54
C GLY A 29 -18.27 5.84 -21.46
N VAL A 30 -19.37 6.38 -20.96
CA VAL A 30 -20.13 7.44 -21.63
C VAL A 30 -19.71 8.78 -21.04
N LEU A 31 -19.49 9.79 -21.89
CA LEU A 31 -19.18 11.13 -21.42
C LEU A 31 -20.44 11.78 -20.81
N LEU A 32 -20.31 12.24 -19.57
CA LEU A 32 -21.33 13.07 -18.93
C LEU A 32 -20.94 14.55 -19.02
N GLN A 33 -21.83 15.38 -19.53
CA GLN A 33 -21.70 16.83 -19.58
C GLN A 33 -22.89 17.46 -18.87
N GLN A 34 -22.63 18.22 -17.80
CA GLN A 34 -23.68 18.85 -16.97
C GLN A 34 -24.73 17.86 -16.43
N GLY A 35 -24.30 16.63 -16.12
CA GLY A 35 -25.18 15.57 -15.59
C GLY A 35 -26.02 14.84 -16.65
N GLN A 36 -25.87 15.17 -17.93
CA GLN A 36 -26.51 14.44 -19.04
C GLN A 36 -25.48 13.72 -19.90
N ILE A 37 -25.93 12.66 -20.59
CA ILE A 37 -25.11 11.96 -21.58
C ILE A 37 -24.82 12.92 -22.73
N ALA A 38 -23.54 13.15 -23.02
CA ALA A 38 -23.11 13.93 -24.16
C ALA A 38 -23.34 13.11 -25.44
N LEU A 39 -23.89 13.76 -26.47
CA LEU A 39 -24.17 13.16 -27.77
C LEU A 39 -23.27 13.76 -28.85
N ASP A 40 -22.89 12.97 -29.85
CA ASP A 40 -22.21 13.43 -31.06
C ASP A 40 -23.17 14.13 -32.04
N GLU A 41 -22.64 14.57 -33.18
CA GLU A 41 -23.41 15.25 -34.23
C GLU A 41 -24.54 14.37 -34.83
N GLN A 42 -24.45 13.05 -34.65
CA GLN A 42 -25.41 12.06 -35.11
C GLN A 42 -26.40 11.64 -34.00
N GLY A 43 -26.34 12.29 -32.83
CA GLY A 43 -27.20 12.01 -31.69
C GLY A 43 -26.86 10.72 -30.95
N GLN A 44 -25.67 10.14 -31.15
CA GLN A 44 -25.21 8.95 -30.46
C GLN A 44 -24.40 9.31 -29.20
N PRO A 45 -24.43 8.49 -28.13
CA PRO A 45 -23.61 8.72 -26.95
C PRO A 45 -22.12 8.79 -27.26
N ILE A 46 -21.45 9.85 -26.78
CA ILE A 46 -20.00 9.97 -26.89
C ILE A 46 -19.34 8.96 -25.96
N LEU A 47 -18.61 8.02 -26.55
CA LEU A 47 -17.84 7.02 -25.85
C LEU A 47 -16.42 7.53 -25.57
N VAL A 48 -15.98 7.39 -24.32
CA VAL A 48 -14.65 7.81 -23.87
C VAL A 48 -13.92 6.67 -23.19
N ARG A 49 -12.60 6.67 -23.31
CA ARG A 49 -11.74 5.77 -22.54
C ARG A 49 -11.49 6.33 -21.14
N PRO A 50 -11.26 5.47 -20.15
CA PRO A 50 -10.90 5.93 -18.83
C PRO A 50 -9.58 6.72 -18.85
N PRO A 51 -9.44 7.71 -17.95
CA PRO A 51 -8.18 8.43 -17.80
C PRO A 51 -7.04 7.47 -17.36
N SER A 52 -5.83 7.74 -17.85
CA SER A 52 -4.63 7.13 -17.30
C SER A 52 -4.18 7.87 -16.04
N ARG A 53 -3.53 7.16 -15.10
CA ARG A 53 -2.98 7.72 -13.85
C ARG A 53 -3.99 8.53 -13.03
N TRP A 54 -5.25 8.13 -13.04
CA TRP A 54 -6.29 8.84 -12.32
C TRP A 54 -6.20 8.56 -10.81
N ILE A 55 -6.06 9.62 -10.02
CA ILE A 55 -6.08 9.55 -8.56
C ILE A 55 -7.46 10.05 -8.10
N PRO A 56 -8.29 9.18 -7.49
CA PRO A 56 -9.66 9.55 -7.11
C PRO A 56 -9.75 10.82 -6.24
N SER A 57 -8.85 11.01 -5.27
CA SER A 57 -8.83 12.20 -4.40
C SER A 57 -8.46 13.50 -5.13
N GLU A 58 -7.86 13.41 -6.31
CA GLU A 58 -7.41 14.55 -7.11
C GLU A 58 -8.26 14.73 -8.37
N THR A 59 -9.45 14.10 -8.42
CA THR A 59 -10.29 14.19 -9.61
C THR A 59 -10.72 15.63 -9.88
N LYS A 60 -10.47 16.10 -11.11
CA LYS A 60 -10.84 17.45 -11.58
C LYS A 60 -12.17 17.47 -12.35
N GLN A 61 -12.77 16.30 -12.55
CA GLN A 61 -14.00 16.13 -13.33
C GLN A 61 -15.26 16.51 -12.54
N THR A 62 -15.13 16.68 -11.23
CA THR A 62 -16.21 17.04 -10.30
C THR A 62 -15.61 17.83 -9.13
N GLY A 63 -16.43 18.57 -8.38
CA GLY A 63 -15.99 19.43 -7.26
C GLY A 63 -15.58 20.85 -7.68
N PRO A 64 -15.36 21.77 -6.72
CA PRO A 64 -14.80 23.09 -6.99
C PRO A 64 -13.46 22.95 -7.71
N LYS A 65 -13.36 23.55 -8.89
CA LYS A 65 -12.08 23.71 -9.57
C LYS A 65 -11.29 24.73 -8.75
N ASP A 66 -10.07 24.38 -8.35
CA ASP A 66 -9.13 25.18 -7.56
C ASP A 66 -9.10 24.96 -6.03
N GLU A 67 -9.81 23.95 -5.50
CA GLU A 67 -9.66 23.50 -4.11
C GLU A 67 -8.86 22.18 -4.03
N PHE A 68 -7.90 22.11 -3.11
CA PHE A 68 -7.20 20.88 -2.74
C PHE A 68 -8.01 20.12 -1.66
N ASP A 69 -7.98 18.78 -1.67
CA ASP A 69 -8.65 17.92 -0.67
C ASP A 69 -10.21 18.03 -0.64
N VAL A 70 -10.81 18.37 -1.78
CA VAL A 70 -12.29 18.41 -1.92
C VAL A 70 -12.91 17.03 -1.69
N PHE A 71 -12.22 15.97 -2.12
CA PHE A 71 -12.72 14.60 -2.06
C PHE A 71 -12.21 13.87 -0.84
N ARG A 72 -13.08 13.77 0.18
CA ARG A 72 -12.84 12.92 1.34
C ARG A 72 -13.27 11.49 1.06
N GLY A 73 -12.29 10.60 0.91
CA GLY A 73 -12.54 9.16 0.90
C GLY A 73 -12.90 8.66 2.30
N ARG A 74 -13.83 7.71 2.36
CA ARG A 74 -14.14 6.97 3.59
C ARG A 74 -13.86 5.49 3.35
N GLN A 75 -13.01 4.91 4.17
CA GLN A 75 -12.86 3.45 4.23
C GLN A 75 -14.10 2.89 4.93
N GLU A 76 -14.84 2.01 4.25
CA GLU A 76 -16.01 1.34 4.86
C GLU A 76 -15.55 0.23 5.82
N TYR A 77 -14.57 -0.57 5.41
CA TYR A 77 -13.94 -1.58 6.24
C TYR A 77 -12.44 -1.70 5.92
N MET A 78 -11.65 -1.97 6.96
CA MET A 78 -10.25 -2.40 6.82
C MET A 78 -10.02 -3.54 7.79
N MET A 79 -9.62 -4.69 7.26
CA MET A 79 -9.51 -5.92 8.03
C MET A 79 -8.06 -6.39 8.03
N VAL A 80 -7.49 -6.58 9.22
CA VAL A 80 -6.13 -7.09 9.40
C VAL A 80 -6.22 -8.52 9.95
N ARG A 81 -5.45 -9.42 9.35
CA ARG A 81 -5.27 -10.78 9.87
C ARG A 81 -3.83 -10.98 10.30
N PHE A 82 -3.66 -11.57 11.47
CA PHE A 82 -2.34 -11.94 11.99
C PHE A 82 -2.00 -13.37 11.57
N ARG A 83 -0.70 -13.67 11.47
CA ARG A 83 -0.19 -14.99 11.09
C ARG A 83 -0.92 -16.10 11.86
N LYS A 84 -1.38 -17.12 11.13
CA LYS A 84 -2.15 -18.28 11.63
C LYS A 84 -3.47 -17.95 12.33
N ASN A 85 -3.91 -16.69 12.33
CA ASN A 85 -5.20 -16.28 12.87
C ASN A 85 -6.19 -16.03 11.72
N THR A 86 -7.22 -16.85 11.63
CA THR A 86 -8.28 -16.74 10.61
C THR A 86 -9.36 -15.73 10.97
N THR A 87 -9.32 -15.16 12.17
CA THR A 87 -10.24 -14.12 12.62
C THR A 87 -9.67 -12.75 12.28
N PRO A 88 -10.32 -11.99 11.37
CA PRO A 88 -9.88 -10.62 11.09
C PRO A 88 -10.15 -9.72 12.29
N LEU A 89 -9.28 -8.75 12.48
CA LEU A 89 -9.49 -7.62 13.38
C LEU A 89 -9.72 -6.37 12.54
N GLU A 90 -10.70 -5.56 12.96
CA GLU A 90 -10.98 -4.29 12.30
C GLU A 90 -9.86 -3.30 12.59
N ALA A 91 -9.48 -2.58 11.54
CA ALA A 91 -8.49 -1.53 11.55
C ALA A 91 -9.10 -0.21 11.08
N THR A 92 -8.53 0.88 11.55
CA THR A 92 -8.91 2.23 11.13
C THR A 92 -7.68 2.98 10.63
N SER A 93 -7.85 3.79 9.60
CA SER A 93 -6.80 4.72 9.16
C SER A 93 -6.67 5.83 10.18
N GLN A 94 -5.44 6.13 10.63
CA GLN A 94 -5.16 7.14 11.65
C GLN A 94 -4.47 8.36 11.04
N ARG A 95 -3.40 8.12 10.27
CA ARG A 95 -2.64 9.16 9.57
C ARG A 95 -2.21 8.64 8.21
N VAL A 96 -2.29 9.50 7.21
CA VAL A 96 -1.87 9.19 5.85
C VAL A 96 -0.91 10.28 5.42
N SER A 97 0.30 9.92 4.98
CA SER A 97 1.27 10.91 4.52
C SER A 97 0.82 11.52 3.20
N ASP A 98 0.99 12.83 3.06
CA ASP A 98 0.75 13.56 1.81
C ASP A 98 1.98 13.46 0.89
N GLN A 99 3.17 13.35 1.48
CA GLN A 99 4.46 13.43 0.78
C GLN A 99 5.04 12.07 0.39
N HIS A 100 4.70 11.01 1.12
CA HIS A 100 5.28 9.69 0.93
C HIS A 100 4.17 8.64 0.91
N ASP A 101 4.41 7.51 0.25
CA ASP A 101 3.45 6.40 0.21
C ASP A 101 3.49 5.59 1.52
N VAL A 102 3.22 6.27 2.64
CA VAL A 102 3.18 5.70 3.98
C VAL A 102 1.87 6.08 4.66
N ALA A 103 1.31 5.14 5.39
CA ALA A 103 0.15 5.34 6.24
C ALA A 103 0.31 4.61 7.58
N LEU A 104 -0.35 5.17 8.59
CA LEU A 104 -0.47 4.62 9.92
C LEU A 104 -1.92 4.17 10.13
N ILE A 105 -2.11 2.88 10.38
CA ILE A 105 -3.41 2.30 10.73
C ILE A 105 -3.39 1.81 12.18
N LYS A 106 -4.57 1.67 12.79
CA LYS A 106 -4.73 1.17 14.15
C LYS A 106 -5.66 -0.03 14.16
N VAL A 107 -5.18 -1.13 14.72
CA VAL A 107 -6.00 -2.32 15.02
C VAL A 107 -6.42 -2.27 16.48
N SER A 108 -7.67 -2.61 16.74
CA SER A 108 -8.19 -2.82 18.09
C SER A 108 -8.06 -4.30 18.45
N ALA A 109 -7.06 -4.63 19.26
CA ALA A 109 -6.84 -5.98 19.77
C ALA A 109 -6.96 -5.99 21.30
N PRO A 110 -7.60 -7.01 21.89
CA PRO A 110 -7.75 -7.12 23.35
C PRO A 110 -6.44 -7.49 24.06
N ALA A 111 -5.47 -8.07 23.34
CA ALA A 111 -4.16 -8.45 23.85
C ALA A 111 -3.05 -7.59 23.25
N SER A 112 -1.93 -7.47 23.97
CA SER A 112 -0.72 -6.85 23.43
C SER A 112 -0.27 -7.60 22.18
N LEU A 113 0.01 -6.86 21.12
CA LEU A 113 0.45 -7.43 19.86
C LEU A 113 1.98 -7.52 19.79
N PRO A 114 2.55 -8.54 19.11
CA PRO A 114 3.99 -8.69 18.98
C PRO A 114 4.57 -7.59 18.09
N LYS A 115 5.40 -6.70 18.64
CA LYS A 115 6.06 -5.65 17.87
C LYS A 115 7.40 -6.07 17.28
N VAL A 116 7.83 -5.28 16.31
CA VAL A 116 9.20 -5.30 15.74
C VAL A 116 9.86 -3.95 16.02
N GLU A 117 11.17 -3.93 16.17
CA GLU A 117 11.93 -2.71 16.36
C GLU A 117 11.97 -1.91 15.05
N LEU A 118 11.62 -0.63 15.10
CA LEU A 118 11.81 0.31 13.99
C LEU A 118 13.16 1.01 14.21
N TYR A 119 14.03 0.99 13.21
CA TYR A 119 15.37 1.54 13.33
C TYR A 119 15.68 2.47 12.16
N ASP A 120 15.80 3.77 12.46
CA ASP A 120 16.22 4.74 11.45
C ASP A 120 17.71 4.56 11.12
N SER A 121 17.98 3.75 10.10
CA SER A 121 19.32 3.54 9.56
C SER A 121 19.61 4.38 8.33
N TYR A 122 18.80 5.40 8.01
CA TYR A 122 18.83 6.07 6.71
C TYR A 122 20.22 6.59 6.29
N ASP A 123 21.01 7.08 7.25
CA ASP A 123 22.37 7.60 7.02
C ASP A 123 23.47 6.52 7.09
N MET A 124 23.13 5.32 7.58
CA MET A 124 24.05 4.18 7.72
C MET A 124 23.86 3.13 6.62
N THR A 125 22.67 3.04 6.04
CA THR A 125 22.29 2.08 5.01
C THR A 125 23.15 2.28 3.75
N LYS A 126 23.68 1.19 3.19
CA LYS A 126 24.55 1.19 2.01
C LYS A 126 24.07 0.21 0.94
N VAL A 127 24.49 0.47 -0.29
CA VAL A 127 24.35 -0.50 -1.39
C VAL A 127 25.13 -1.76 -1.02
N GLY A 128 24.50 -2.92 -1.18
CA GLY A 128 25.05 -4.23 -0.81
C GLY A 128 24.57 -4.73 0.55
N ASP A 129 23.96 -3.89 1.40
CA ASP A 129 23.42 -4.34 2.69
C ASP A 129 22.37 -5.43 2.49
N GLN A 130 22.49 -6.51 3.26
CA GLN A 130 21.53 -7.62 3.23
C GLN A 130 20.22 -7.17 3.86
N VAL A 131 19.12 -7.54 3.20
CA VAL A 131 17.77 -7.22 3.66
C VAL A 131 16.85 -8.43 3.53
N THR A 132 15.88 -8.49 4.43
CA THR A 132 14.80 -9.47 4.38
C THR A 132 13.47 -8.76 4.34
N VAL A 133 12.54 -9.21 3.48
CA VAL A 133 11.18 -8.68 3.38
C VAL A 133 10.20 -9.77 3.78
N MET A 134 9.19 -9.38 4.56
CA MET A 134 8.05 -10.25 4.86
C MET A 134 6.75 -9.64 4.34
N GLY A 135 5.89 -10.46 3.75
CA GLY A 135 4.62 -10.02 3.18
C GLY A 135 3.66 -11.18 2.90
N TYR A 136 2.49 -10.85 2.36
CA TYR A 136 1.45 -11.81 1.99
C TYR A 136 1.16 -11.70 0.48
N PRO A 137 2.03 -12.25 -0.38
CA PRO A 137 1.88 -12.08 -1.82
C PRO A 137 0.63 -12.82 -2.30
N GLY A 138 -0.15 -12.16 -3.17
CA GLY A 138 -1.40 -12.70 -3.72
C GLY A 138 -1.22 -13.93 -4.60
N VAL A 139 0.03 -14.25 -4.99
CA VAL A 139 0.42 -15.43 -5.79
C VAL A 139 0.91 -16.61 -4.94
N SER A 140 0.98 -16.48 -3.61
CA SER A 140 1.40 -17.59 -2.74
C SER A 140 0.31 -18.65 -2.56
N SER A 141 0.75 -19.90 -2.34
CA SER A 141 -0.15 -21.01 -2.02
C SER A 141 -0.97 -20.69 -0.78
N VAL A 142 -2.28 -20.69 -0.94
CA VAL A 142 -3.21 -20.37 0.13
C VAL A 142 -3.46 -21.62 0.97
N VAL A 143 -3.15 -21.56 2.27
CA VAL A 143 -3.54 -22.62 3.21
C VAL A 143 -4.99 -22.42 3.59
N ILE A 144 -5.87 -23.36 3.21
CA ILE A 144 -7.29 -23.31 3.55
C ILE A 144 -7.54 -24.19 4.77
N ALA A 145 -8.07 -23.60 5.84
CA ALA A 145 -8.58 -24.34 6.99
C ALA A 145 -10.09 -24.53 6.84
N VAL A 146 -10.55 -25.78 6.96
CA VAL A 146 -11.97 -26.09 7.09
C VAL A 146 -12.34 -26.02 8.57
N LEU A 147 -12.98 -24.93 8.97
CA LEU A 147 -13.49 -24.73 10.32
C LEU A 147 -14.90 -25.32 10.38
N ARG A 148 -15.03 -26.51 10.99
CA ARG A 148 -16.35 -27.03 11.33
C ARG A 148 -16.90 -26.19 12.48
N SER A 149 -17.97 -25.44 12.18
CA SER A 149 -18.58 -24.59 13.18
C SER A 149 -19.17 -25.44 14.31
N ARG A 150 -18.81 -25.10 15.55
CA ARG A 150 -19.44 -25.62 16.77
C ARG A 150 -20.48 -24.64 17.32
N ASP A 151 -20.79 -23.58 16.57
CA ASP A 151 -21.83 -22.63 16.89
C ASP A 151 -23.19 -23.35 16.91
N MET A 152 -23.95 -23.11 17.97
CA MET A 152 -25.26 -23.71 18.18
C MET A 152 -26.29 -23.22 17.15
N PHE A 153 -26.07 -22.04 16.54
CA PHE A 153 -26.98 -21.37 15.61
C PHE A 153 -26.56 -21.46 14.14
N ASN A 154 -25.29 -21.76 13.85
CA ASN A 154 -24.81 -22.00 12.49
C ASN A 154 -23.74 -23.10 12.47
N ARG A 155 -24.12 -24.30 12.06
CA ARG A 155 -23.23 -25.49 12.04
C ARG A 155 -22.52 -25.71 10.71
N GLU A 156 -22.65 -24.79 9.76
CA GLU A 156 -22.02 -24.93 8.46
C GLU A 156 -20.49 -24.88 8.58
N ALA A 157 -19.82 -25.73 7.80
CA ALA A 157 -18.37 -25.73 7.72
C ALA A 157 -17.92 -24.49 6.94
N GLN A 158 -17.13 -23.63 7.57
CA GLN A 158 -16.57 -22.45 6.93
C GLN A 158 -15.16 -22.76 6.44
N GLN A 159 -14.90 -22.52 5.16
CA GLN A 159 -13.54 -22.52 4.64
C GLN A 159 -12.94 -21.14 4.85
N ARG A 160 -11.83 -21.05 5.57
CA ARG A 160 -11.11 -19.80 5.78
C ARG A 160 -9.66 -19.92 5.34
N VAL A 161 -9.19 -18.89 4.67
CA VAL A 161 -7.77 -18.72 4.36
C VAL A 161 -7.00 -18.46 5.65
N VAL A 162 -6.02 -19.31 5.93
CA VAL A 162 -5.05 -19.14 7.00
C VAL A 162 -3.92 -18.25 6.47
N PRO A 163 -3.73 -17.06 7.05
CA PRO A 163 -2.63 -16.19 6.65
C PRO A 163 -1.29 -16.78 7.10
N ASP A 164 -0.36 -17.00 6.17
CA ASP A 164 1.03 -17.33 6.46
C ASP A 164 1.94 -16.45 5.57
N PRO A 165 2.84 -15.63 6.14
CA PRO A 165 3.65 -14.72 5.36
C PRO A 165 4.76 -15.46 4.63
N THR A 166 5.16 -14.93 3.49
CA THR A 166 6.38 -15.35 2.80
C THR A 166 7.57 -14.50 3.25
N VAL A 167 8.76 -15.09 3.20
CA VAL A 167 10.02 -14.41 3.47
C VAL A 167 10.82 -14.34 2.17
N SER A 168 11.33 -13.16 1.84
CA SER A 168 12.20 -12.95 0.67
C SER A 168 13.48 -12.26 1.11
N VAL A 169 14.63 -12.78 0.69
CA VAL A 169 15.95 -12.26 1.08
C VAL A 169 16.63 -11.69 -0.16
N GLY A 170 17.35 -10.57 0.01
CA GLY A 170 18.15 -9.95 -1.02
C GLY A 170 19.07 -8.90 -0.43
N ASN A 171 19.43 -7.91 -1.24
CA ASN A 171 20.25 -6.79 -0.83
C ASN A 171 19.73 -5.48 -1.42
N ILE A 172 20.22 -4.37 -0.89
CA ILE A 172 20.00 -3.05 -1.48
C ILE A 172 20.87 -2.96 -2.74
N GLY A 173 20.23 -2.88 -3.90
CA GLY A 173 20.91 -2.75 -5.19
C GLY A 173 21.22 -1.30 -5.53
N LYS A 174 20.37 -0.35 -5.12
CA LYS A 174 20.59 1.09 -5.32
C LYS A 174 19.87 1.90 -4.26
N ILE A 175 20.47 3.01 -3.84
CA ILE A 175 19.81 4.05 -3.05
C ILE A 175 19.45 5.17 -4.03
N LEU A 176 18.18 5.58 -4.03
CA LEU A 176 17.64 6.58 -4.93
C LEU A 176 17.15 7.74 -4.10
N ARG A 177 17.83 8.89 -4.20
CA ARG A 177 17.43 10.12 -3.51
C ARG A 177 16.56 10.96 -4.44
N ALA A 178 15.51 11.58 -3.93
CA ALA A 178 14.66 12.47 -4.71
C ALA A 178 15.43 13.68 -5.28
N ALA A 179 16.51 14.10 -4.59
CA ALA A 179 17.38 15.19 -5.02
C ALA A 179 18.26 14.83 -6.24
N ASP A 180 18.45 13.55 -6.55
CA ASP A 180 19.40 13.10 -7.58
C ASP A 180 18.84 13.13 -9.02
N GLY A 181 17.62 13.68 -9.20
CA GLY A 181 16.99 13.88 -10.50
C GLY A 181 15.77 12.99 -10.77
N PRO A 182 15.20 13.06 -11.99
CA PRO A 182 13.93 12.40 -12.30
C PRO A 182 14.05 10.88 -12.16
N VAL A 183 13.29 10.34 -11.21
CA VAL A 183 13.16 8.90 -10.96
C VAL A 183 12.22 8.30 -12.01
N SER A 184 12.36 7.00 -12.33
CA SER A 184 11.50 6.34 -13.32
C SER A 184 10.00 6.53 -13.03
N GLU A 185 9.16 6.63 -14.07
CA GLU A 185 7.71 6.91 -13.92
C GLU A 185 7.02 5.97 -12.93
N SER A 186 7.34 4.67 -12.96
CA SER A 186 6.80 3.67 -12.02
C SER A 186 7.14 3.93 -10.55
N GLN A 187 8.21 4.66 -10.27
CA GLN A 187 8.58 5.05 -8.91
C GLN A 187 7.95 6.38 -8.52
N LEU A 188 7.80 7.32 -9.46
CA LEU A 188 7.05 8.56 -9.22
C LEU A 188 5.59 8.28 -8.83
N GLU A 189 5.01 7.18 -9.32
CA GLU A 189 3.65 6.75 -8.97
C GLU A 189 3.49 6.36 -7.49
N PHE A 190 4.55 5.88 -6.84
CA PHE A 190 4.49 5.37 -5.46
C PHE A 190 5.49 6.05 -4.51
N SER A 191 6.35 6.95 -4.97
CA SER A 191 7.30 7.65 -4.13
C SER A 191 7.67 9.01 -4.72
N SER A 192 7.30 10.06 -4.00
CA SER A 192 7.85 11.42 -4.14
C SER A 192 9.04 11.66 -3.20
N GLY A 193 9.64 10.60 -2.65
CA GLY A 193 10.80 10.67 -1.75
C GLY A 193 11.85 9.61 -2.07
N ASP A 194 12.79 9.46 -1.15
CA ASP A 194 13.89 8.53 -1.26
C ASP A 194 13.43 7.07 -1.19
N THR A 195 14.10 6.21 -1.94
CA THR A 195 13.77 4.79 -2.01
C THR A 195 15.02 3.93 -2.04
N TYR A 196 14.91 2.72 -1.49
CA TYR A 196 15.86 1.65 -1.67
C TYR A 196 15.37 0.75 -2.79
N GLN A 197 16.11 0.62 -3.88
CA GLN A 197 15.87 -0.42 -4.87
C GLN A 197 16.51 -1.72 -4.39
N LEU A 198 15.75 -2.81 -4.41
CA LEU A 198 16.20 -4.10 -3.88
C LEU A 198 16.44 -5.09 -5.03
N THR A 199 17.29 -6.09 -4.76
CA THR A 199 17.50 -7.23 -5.66
C THR A 199 16.45 -8.33 -5.50
N ILE A 200 15.43 -8.09 -4.66
CA ILE A 200 14.35 -9.03 -4.41
C ILE A 200 13.40 -9.04 -5.60
N ASN A 201 13.26 -10.20 -6.24
CA ASN A 201 12.26 -10.41 -7.28
C ASN A 201 10.92 -10.81 -6.61
N SER A 202 9.94 -9.92 -6.62
CA SER A 202 8.57 -10.24 -6.16
C SER A 202 7.68 -10.45 -7.36
N THR A 203 7.17 -11.67 -7.50
CA THR A 203 6.40 -12.13 -8.66
C THR A 203 4.93 -11.66 -8.67
N GLY A 204 4.50 -10.85 -7.70
CA GLY A 204 3.13 -10.33 -7.65
C GLY A 204 2.90 -9.25 -6.59
N GLY A 205 1.71 -8.66 -6.62
CA GLY A 205 1.22 -7.75 -5.58
C GLY A 205 0.94 -8.46 -4.25
N GLY A 206 0.75 -7.70 -3.18
CA GLY A 206 0.41 -8.21 -1.83
C GLY A 206 1.56 -8.18 -0.82
N ASN A 207 2.80 -7.94 -1.27
CA ASN A 207 3.93 -7.67 -0.38
C ASN A 207 4.02 -6.18 0.02
N SER A 208 3.38 -5.28 -0.74
CA SER A 208 3.34 -3.85 -0.43
C SER A 208 2.78 -3.60 0.97
N GLY A 209 3.47 -2.76 1.73
CA GLY A 209 3.18 -2.47 3.14
C GLY A 209 3.91 -3.39 4.11
N GLY A 210 4.59 -4.42 3.59
CA GLY A 210 5.40 -5.34 4.40
C GLY A 210 6.67 -4.70 4.95
N PRO A 211 7.15 -5.12 6.13
CA PRO A 211 8.41 -4.64 6.69
C PRO A 211 9.63 -5.17 5.91
N MET A 212 10.61 -4.28 5.70
CA MET A 212 11.97 -4.62 5.27
C MET A 212 12.92 -4.56 6.47
N PHE A 213 13.59 -5.67 6.75
CA PHE A 213 14.50 -5.86 7.86
C PHE A 213 15.96 -5.77 7.44
N ASP A 214 16.78 -5.21 8.32
CA ASP A 214 18.24 -5.36 8.26
C ASP A 214 18.69 -6.75 8.74
N ALA A 215 19.99 -7.02 8.67
CA ALA A 215 20.59 -8.27 9.14
C ALA A 215 20.44 -8.52 10.66
N SER A 216 20.08 -7.50 11.44
CA SER A 216 19.80 -7.61 12.88
C SER A 216 18.33 -7.87 13.20
N GLY A 217 17.46 -7.98 12.18
CA GLY A 217 16.03 -8.17 12.35
C GLY A 217 15.26 -6.91 12.75
N ARG A 218 15.85 -5.72 12.56
CA ARG A 218 15.19 -4.42 12.79
C ARG A 218 14.58 -3.91 11.50
N VAL A 219 13.41 -3.29 11.56
CA VAL A 219 12.74 -2.72 10.39
C VAL A 219 13.41 -1.41 10.00
N ILE A 220 13.97 -1.37 8.80
CA ILE A 220 14.64 -0.21 8.21
C ILE A 220 13.89 0.35 6.99
N GLY A 221 12.83 -0.33 6.53
CA GLY A 221 11.97 0.20 5.47
C GLY A 221 10.61 -0.46 5.34
N ILE A 222 9.77 0.11 4.48
CA ILE A 222 8.43 -0.36 4.12
C ILE A 222 8.45 -0.75 2.64
N TYR A 223 8.25 -2.03 2.38
CA TYR A 223 8.37 -2.62 1.06
C TYR A 223 7.20 -2.25 0.15
N PHE A 224 7.47 -2.03 -1.14
CA PHE A 224 6.47 -2.03 -2.20
C PHE A 224 7.04 -2.59 -3.52
N ALA A 225 6.18 -3.19 -4.33
CA ALA A 225 6.56 -3.66 -5.67
C ALA A 225 6.34 -2.55 -6.70
N GLY A 226 7.30 -2.38 -7.61
CA GLY A 226 7.17 -1.56 -8.81
C GLY A 226 7.26 -2.42 -10.08
N ARG A 227 6.85 -1.86 -11.21
CA ARG A 227 6.92 -2.53 -12.51
C ARG A 227 7.63 -1.66 -13.53
N ARG A 228 8.67 -2.20 -14.18
CA ARG A 228 9.18 -1.68 -15.45
C ARG A 228 8.66 -2.54 -16.60
N THR A 229 8.75 -2.02 -17.82
CA THR A 229 8.20 -2.61 -19.05
C THR A 229 8.63 -4.07 -19.28
N ASP A 230 9.80 -4.45 -18.77
CA ASP A 230 10.47 -5.73 -18.99
C ASP A 230 10.79 -6.52 -17.70
N ALA A 231 10.74 -5.89 -16.51
CA ALA A 231 11.09 -6.53 -15.25
C ALA A 231 10.29 -5.99 -14.05
N GLN A 232 9.98 -6.89 -13.10
CA GLN A 232 9.53 -6.50 -11.77
C GLN A 232 10.73 -6.04 -10.96
N ILE A 233 10.66 -4.82 -10.43
CA ILE A 233 11.67 -4.25 -9.55
C ILE A 233 10.99 -3.96 -8.23
N SER A 234 11.66 -4.28 -7.13
CA SER A 234 11.15 -3.98 -5.81
C SER A 234 11.84 -2.80 -5.17
N PHE A 235 11.07 -2.10 -4.35
CA PHE A 235 11.52 -0.92 -3.65
C PHE A 235 11.13 -1.00 -2.18
N ALA A 236 11.78 -0.19 -1.36
CA ALA A 236 11.35 0.09 -0.01
C ALA A 236 11.50 1.58 0.29
N LEU A 237 10.51 2.13 0.98
CA LEU A 237 10.59 3.45 1.59
C LEU A 237 11.42 3.35 2.87
N PRO A 238 12.36 4.27 3.13
CA PRO A 238 13.04 4.34 4.43
C PRO A 238 12.05 4.42 5.58
N ILE A 239 12.33 3.71 6.68
CA ILE A 239 11.42 3.69 7.84
C ILE A 239 11.26 5.06 8.50
N ARG A 240 12.21 5.98 8.26
CA ARG A 240 12.16 7.39 8.69
C ARG A 240 10.82 8.04 8.36
N TYR A 241 10.30 7.85 7.14
CA TYR A 241 9.00 8.40 6.73
C TYR A 241 7.82 7.85 7.55
N GLY A 242 7.92 6.60 8.02
CA GLY A 242 6.95 6.04 8.95
C GLY A 242 7.12 6.57 10.38
N LEU A 243 8.35 6.79 10.82
CA LEU A 243 8.64 7.37 12.13
C LEU A 243 8.16 8.82 12.23
N GLU A 244 8.28 9.60 11.16
CA GLU A 244 7.72 10.96 11.05
C GLU A 244 6.20 10.96 11.27
N LEU A 245 5.47 10.02 10.64
CA LEU A 245 4.02 9.89 10.86
C LEU A 245 3.64 9.50 12.30
N MET A 246 4.52 8.76 12.98
CA MET A 246 4.31 8.36 14.37
C MET A 246 4.70 9.46 15.36
N SER A 247 5.51 10.43 14.93
CA SER A 247 5.91 11.57 15.73
C SER A 247 4.77 12.58 15.88
N VAL A 248 4.80 13.35 16.96
CA VAL A 248 3.92 14.51 17.19
C VAL A 248 4.69 15.82 16.97
N ALA A 249 5.98 15.75 16.67
CA ALA A 249 6.79 16.92 16.36
C ALA A 249 6.43 17.47 14.97
N PRO A 250 6.39 18.81 14.79
CA PRO A 250 6.15 19.40 13.48
C PRO A 250 7.25 18.98 12.49
N ASN A 251 6.86 18.68 11.25
CA ASN A 251 7.80 18.40 10.16
C ASN A 251 8.77 19.59 10.05
N SER A 252 10.08 19.35 10.21
CA SER A 252 11.09 20.34 9.90
C SER A 252 11.18 20.49 8.37
N ASN A 253 10.83 21.69 7.88
CA ASN A 253 10.99 22.10 6.48
C ASN A 253 12.43 21.98 6.00
#